data_AF-A0A4U9TDB4-F1
#
_entry.id   AF-A0A4U9TDB4-F1
#
_cell.length_a   1.000
_cell.length_b   1.000
_cell.length_c   1.000
_cell.angle_alpha   90.00
_cell.angle_beta   90.00
_cell.angle_gamma   90.00
#
_symmetry.space_group_name_H-M   'P 1'
#
loop_
_entity.id
_entity.type
_entity.pdbx_description
1 polymer ?
#
loop_
_entity_poly.entity_id
_entity_poly.type
_entity_poly.pdbx_seq_one_letter_code
_entity_poly.pdbx_strand_id
1 'polypeptide(L)'
;MTCTNRELPLALRVGDICQRTQAGPSFATFRNITRPSVPLYPVLDGSLQWSLLSNMSLNYMSLLDKDSLKQILQTYDFPSVHNRQSARSSQKKLDAISRIETQPIDRLFRGLPVRGLQTTLWLEQSAFGSEGELYLFGTVLARFFSLYASVNSFHLLKVINLDNQECYQWPVQTGQHALM
;
A
#
# COMPACT_ATOMS: atom_id res chain seq x y z
N MET A 1 -23.28 14.57 18.08
CA MET A 1 -23.18 14.25 16.65
C MET A 1 -21.93 14.92 16.10
N THR A 2 -21.17 14.21 15.26
CA THR A 2 -19.94 14.73 14.62
C THR A 2 -20.21 14.96 13.14
N CYS A 3 -19.96 16.17 12.64
CA CYS A 3 -20.21 16.58 11.25
C CYS A 3 -18.89 16.95 10.55
N THR A 4 -18.87 16.97 9.21
CA THR A 4 -17.71 17.38 8.40
C THR A 4 -18.06 18.51 7.44
N ASN A 5 -17.06 19.30 7.03
CA ASN A 5 -17.23 20.50 6.19
C ASN A 5 -17.07 20.25 4.67
N ARG A 6 -17.04 18.99 4.24
CA ARG A 6 -16.95 18.55 2.83
C ARG A 6 -15.86 19.29 2.05
N GLU A 7 -16.25 20.06 1.02
CA GLU A 7 -15.34 20.74 0.08
C GLU A 7 -14.88 22.11 0.57
N LEU A 8 -15.46 22.65 1.65
CA LEU A 8 -15.09 23.97 2.18
C LEU A 8 -13.59 24.10 2.48
N PRO A 9 -12.90 23.09 3.04
CA PRO A 9 -11.45 23.17 3.27
C PRO A 9 -10.61 23.29 2.00
N LEU A 10 -11.15 23.01 0.82
CA LEU A 10 -10.41 23.11 -0.45
C LEU A 10 -10.11 24.56 -0.86
N ALA A 11 -10.85 25.53 -0.30
CA ALA A 11 -10.56 26.94 -0.49
C ALA A 11 -9.29 27.39 0.26
N LEU A 12 -8.81 26.61 1.23
CA LEU A 12 -7.65 26.94 2.05
C LEU A 12 -6.34 26.66 1.31
N ARG A 13 -5.43 27.62 1.38
CA ARG A 13 -4.07 27.55 0.86
C ARG A 13 -3.10 27.07 1.94
N VAL A 14 -1.87 26.83 1.52
CA VAL A 14 -0.76 26.56 2.44
C VAL A 14 -0.53 27.81 3.29
N GLY A 15 -0.60 27.67 4.60
CA GLY A 15 -0.46 28.77 5.55
C GLY A 15 -1.77 29.27 6.16
N ASP A 16 -2.93 28.96 5.56
CA ASP A 16 -4.22 29.51 6.00
C ASP A 16 -4.73 28.90 7.32
N ILE A 17 -4.30 27.68 7.64
CA ILE A 17 -4.61 27.04 8.92
C ILE A 17 -3.55 27.48 9.95
N CYS A 18 -3.75 28.67 10.52
CA CYS A 18 -2.78 29.32 11.40
C CYS A 18 -3.32 29.76 12.77
N GLN A 19 -4.59 29.46 13.07
CA GLN A 19 -5.20 29.84 14.34
C GLN A 19 -4.67 29.00 15.50
N ARG A 20 -4.44 29.66 16.63
CA ARG A 20 -4.01 29.03 17.88
C ARG A 20 -5.19 28.39 18.60
N THR A 21 -4.98 27.21 19.16
CA THR A 21 -5.91 26.59 20.11
C THR A 21 -5.56 27.01 21.53
N GLN A 22 -6.57 27.11 22.41
CA GLN A 22 -6.37 27.51 23.83
C GLN A 22 -5.49 26.53 24.62
N ALA A 23 -5.29 25.31 24.11
CA ALA A 23 -4.46 24.28 24.71
C ALA A 23 -2.98 24.33 24.26
N GLY A 24 -2.61 25.19 23.31
CA GLY A 24 -1.26 25.25 22.74
C GLY A 24 -0.31 26.18 23.50
N PRO A 25 1.02 25.92 23.50
CA PRO A 25 2.00 26.81 24.09
C PRO A 25 2.00 28.20 23.42
N SER A 26 2.09 29.26 24.23
CA SER A 26 2.00 30.67 23.80
C SER A 26 3.12 31.12 22.85
N PHE A 27 4.22 30.37 22.78
CA PHE A 27 5.36 30.68 21.91
C PHE A 27 5.33 29.96 20.55
N ALA A 28 4.48 28.94 20.36
CA ALA A 28 4.46 28.15 19.12
C ALA A 28 3.56 28.77 18.05
N THR A 29 4.06 28.90 16.82
CA THR A 29 3.28 29.32 15.65
C THR A 29 2.76 28.11 14.89
N PHE A 30 1.57 28.23 14.31
CA PHE A 30 0.92 27.15 13.58
C PHE A 30 0.71 27.59 12.14
N ARG A 31 0.98 26.68 11.20
CA ARG A 31 0.61 26.83 9.80
C ARG A 31 0.55 25.44 9.16
N ASN A 32 -0.41 25.20 8.28
CA ASN A 32 -0.39 24.00 7.44
C ASN A 32 0.73 24.09 6.41
N ILE A 33 1.44 22.99 6.23
CA ILE A 33 2.53 22.84 5.25
C ILE A 33 2.04 22.35 3.88
N THR A 34 0.85 21.77 3.84
CA THR A 34 0.20 21.24 2.64
C THR A 34 -1.25 21.73 2.56
N ARG A 35 -1.82 21.70 1.34
CA ARG A 35 -3.25 21.99 1.16
C ARG A 35 -4.09 20.85 1.75
N PRO A 36 -5.28 21.13 2.29
CA PRO A 36 -6.21 20.08 2.68
C PRO A 36 -6.51 19.14 1.51
N SER A 37 -6.60 17.84 1.82
CA SER A 37 -6.93 16.82 0.83
C SER A 37 -8.38 16.94 0.37
N VAL A 38 -8.64 16.53 -0.88
CA VAL A 38 -9.99 16.43 -1.43
C VAL A 38 -10.80 15.39 -0.65
N PRO A 39 -12.06 15.67 -0.27
CA PRO A 39 -12.93 14.66 0.30
C PRO A 39 -13.17 13.53 -0.72
N LEU A 40 -12.93 12.28 -0.31
CA LEU A 40 -13.22 11.11 -1.13
C LEU A 40 -14.58 10.54 -0.71
N TYR A 41 -15.52 10.50 -1.64
CA TYR A 41 -16.85 9.94 -1.39
C TYR A 41 -16.85 8.42 -1.65
N PRO A 42 -17.51 7.61 -0.82
CA PRO A 42 -17.57 6.17 -1.03
C PRO A 42 -18.39 5.84 -2.28
N VAL A 43 -18.00 4.77 -2.97
CA VAL A 43 -18.80 4.20 -4.07
C VAL A 43 -19.99 3.45 -3.46
N LEU A 44 -21.21 3.77 -3.88
CA LEU A 44 -22.45 3.24 -3.31
C LEU A 44 -23.08 2.10 -4.14
N ASP A 45 -22.38 1.61 -5.16
CA ASP A 45 -22.91 0.65 -6.13
C ASP A 45 -22.87 -0.83 -5.69
N GLY A 46 -22.39 -1.10 -4.47
CA GLY A 46 -22.31 -2.47 -3.93
C GLY A 46 -21.10 -3.28 -4.42
N SER A 47 -20.44 -2.86 -5.51
CA SER A 47 -19.35 -3.61 -6.14
C SER A 47 -18.11 -3.66 -5.23
N LEU A 48 -17.80 -2.52 -4.59
CA LEU A 48 -16.67 -2.41 -3.66
C LEU A 48 -16.81 -3.38 -2.48
N GLN A 49 -18.02 -3.53 -1.94
CA GLN A 49 -18.30 -4.43 -0.81
C GLN A 49 -18.02 -5.88 -1.22
N TRP A 50 -18.43 -6.28 -2.42
CA TRP A 50 -18.15 -7.62 -2.94
C TRP A 50 -16.66 -7.85 -3.22
N SER A 51 -15.95 -6.87 -3.79
CA SER A 51 -14.50 -6.94 -3.98
C SER A 51 -13.76 -7.06 -2.64
N LEU A 52 -14.17 -6.31 -1.62
CA LEU A 52 -13.57 -6.39 -0.29
C LEU A 52 -13.81 -7.75 0.38
N LEU A 53 -15.03 -8.30 0.29
CA LEU A 53 -15.34 -9.63 0.80
C LEU A 53 -14.48 -10.70 0.12
N SER A 54 -14.38 -10.63 -1.22
CA SER A 54 -13.51 -11.52 -2.00
C SER A 54 -12.04 -11.41 -1.55
N ASN A 55 -11.54 -10.19 -1.34
CA ASN A 55 -10.17 -9.91 -0.85
C ASN A 55 -9.90 -10.47 0.55
N MET A 56 -10.93 -10.60 1.40
CA MET A 56 -10.82 -11.19 2.74
C MET A 56 -10.91 -12.72 2.73
N SER A 57 -11.62 -13.30 1.77
CA SER A 57 -11.75 -14.76 1.60
C SER A 57 -10.70 -15.39 0.68
N LEU A 58 -9.81 -14.57 0.11
CA LEU A 58 -8.85 -14.99 -0.89
C LEU A 58 -7.81 -15.96 -0.31
N ASN A 59 -7.68 -17.13 -0.93
CA ASN A 59 -6.62 -18.09 -0.65
C ASN A 59 -5.26 -17.47 -1.01
N TYR A 60 -4.31 -17.56 -0.08
CA TYR A 60 -2.97 -16.96 -0.20
C TYR A 60 -2.27 -17.27 -1.53
N MET A 61 -2.44 -18.47 -2.08
CA MET A 61 -1.81 -18.88 -3.35
C MET A 61 -2.29 -18.08 -4.55
N SER A 62 -3.54 -17.61 -4.55
CA SER A 62 -4.08 -16.76 -5.62
C SER A 62 -3.49 -15.35 -5.57
N LEU A 63 -3.05 -14.87 -4.40
CA LEU A 63 -2.45 -13.56 -4.20
C LEU A 63 -1.03 -13.44 -4.80
N LEU A 64 -0.42 -14.58 -5.14
CA LEU A 64 0.93 -14.66 -5.70
C LEU A 64 0.95 -14.55 -7.23
N ASP A 65 -0.24 -14.41 -7.83
CA ASP A 65 -0.40 -14.10 -9.25
C ASP A 65 -0.40 -12.58 -9.51
N LYS A 66 0.14 -12.17 -10.66
CA LYS A 66 0.32 -10.76 -11.02
C LYS A 66 -1.01 -10.04 -11.14
N ASP A 67 -1.97 -10.63 -11.85
CA ASP A 67 -3.24 -9.98 -12.16
C ASP A 67 -4.11 -9.91 -10.92
N SER A 68 -4.08 -10.96 -10.10
CA SER A 68 -4.75 -10.99 -8.79
C SER A 68 -4.21 -9.92 -7.85
N LEU A 69 -2.88 -9.75 -7.75
CA LEU A 69 -2.28 -8.69 -6.95
C LEU A 69 -2.71 -7.30 -7.44
N LYS A 70 -2.68 -7.06 -8.76
CA LYS A 70 -3.12 -5.78 -9.34
C LYS A 70 -4.58 -5.46 -9.00
N GLN A 71 -5.48 -6.43 -9.13
CA GLN A 71 -6.90 -6.25 -8.78
C GLN A 71 -7.10 -5.90 -7.31
N ILE A 72 -6.38 -6.58 -6.41
CA ILE A 72 -6.47 -6.29 -4.98
C ILE A 72 -5.98 -4.87 -4.70
N LEU A 73 -4.82 -4.48 -5.23
CA LEU A 73 -4.28 -3.13 -5.05
C LEU A 73 -5.20 -2.05 -5.63
N GLN A 74 -5.83 -2.32 -6.79
CA GLN A 74 -6.79 -1.42 -7.41
C GLN A 74 -8.05 -1.21 -6.54
N THR A 75 -8.46 -2.21 -5.76
CA THR A 75 -9.59 -2.09 -4.83
C THR A 75 -9.35 -1.02 -3.76
N TYR A 76 -8.09 -0.75 -3.40
CA TYR A 76 -7.71 0.25 -2.41
C TYR A 76 -7.43 1.65 -3.00
N ASP A 77 -7.50 1.80 -4.33
CA ASP A 77 -7.23 3.07 -5.02
C ASP A 77 -8.48 3.97 -5.10
N PHE A 78 -8.96 4.42 -3.95
CA PHE A 78 -10.10 5.34 -3.85
C PHE A 78 -9.91 6.67 -4.62
N PRO A 79 -8.71 7.30 -4.65
CA PRO A 79 -8.50 8.52 -5.44
C PRO A 79 -8.75 8.35 -6.94
N SER A 80 -8.51 7.16 -7.51
CA SER A 80 -8.73 6.91 -8.94
C SER A 80 -10.17 7.09 -9.38
N VAL A 81 -11.13 6.80 -8.50
CA VAL A 81 -12.57 6.92 -8.79
C VAL A 81 -12.97 8.37 -9.03
N HIS A 82 -12.35 9.30 -8.29
CA HIS A 82 -12.73 10.71 -8.31
C HIS A 82 -11.85 11.57 -9.21
N ASN A 83 -10.64 11.11 -9.56
CA ASN A 83 -9.68 11.87 -10.34
C ASN A 83 -9.00 11.03 -11.44
N ARG A 84 -9.26 11.39 -12.70
CA ARG A 84 -8.68 10.71 -13.88
C ARG A 84 -7.15 10.77 -13.93
N GLN A 85 -6.53 11.84 -13.43
CA GLN A 85 -5.07 11.94 -13.37
C GLN A 85 -4.52 10.95 -12.34
N SER A 86 -5.12 10.89 -11.15
CA SER A 86 -4.76 9.90 -10.13
C SER A 86 -4.94 8.48 -10.64
N ALA A 87 -6.06 8.18 -11.32
CA ALA A 87 -6.29 6.88 -11.94
C ALA A 87 -5.19 6.48 -12.94
N ARG A 88 -4.78 7.41 -13.80
CA ARG A 88 -3.69 7.16 -14.76
C ARG A 88 -2.36 6.92 -14.08
N SER A 89 -2.03 7.71 -13.05
CA SER A 89 -0.79 7.55 -12.30
C SER A 89 -0.74 6.22 -11.54
N SER A 90 -1.84 5.83 -10.89
CA SER A 90 -1.94 4.54 -10.20
C SER A 90 -1.87 3.37 -11.18
N GLN A 91 -2.60 3.44 -12.30
CA GLN A 91 -2.56 2.42 -13.33
C GLN A 91 -1.14 2.25 -13.89
N LYS A 92 -0.43 3.35 -14.15
CA LYS A 92 0.98 3.31 -14.58
C LYS A 92 1.86 2.55 -13.58
N LYS A 93 1.69 2.79 -12.29
CA LYS A 93 2.43 2.08 -11.21
C LYS A 93 2.07 0.60 -11.12
N LEU A 94 0.79 0.26 -11.29
CA LEU A 94 0.37 -1.15 -11.32
C LEU A 94 0.95 -1.86 -12.55
N ASP A 95 0.96 -1.20 -13.70
CA ASP A 95 1.51 -1.75 -14.94
C ASP A 95 3.03 -1.91 -14.91
N ALA A 96 3.71 -1.13 -14.08
CA ALA A 96 5.14 -1.28 -13.78
C ALA A 96 5.51 -2.63 -13.17
N ILE A 97 4.55 -3.36 -12.59
CA ILE A 97 4.77 -4.71 -12.09
C ILE A 97 4.92 -5.63 -13.30
N SER A 98 6.16 -5.86 -13.72
CA SER A 98 6.47 -6.64 -14.91
C SER A 98 6.28 -8.14 -14.64
N ARG A 99 6.85 -8.63 -13.54
CA ARG A 99 6.82 -10.04 -13.12
C ARG A 99 6.66 -10.17 -11.61
N ILE A 100 6.01 -11.25 -11.20
CA ILE A 100 5.99 -11.73 -9.81
C ILE A 100 6.37 -13.21 -9.83
N GLU A 101 7.21 -13.61 -8.88
CA GLU A 101 7.50 -15.02 -8.65
C GLU A 101 7.51 -15.28 -7.16
N THR A 102 6.88 -16.36 -6.75
CA THR A 102 6.89 -16.76 -5.35
C THR A 102 7.33 -18.21 -5.24
N GLN A 103 8.26 -18.45 -4.33
CA GLN A 103 8.80 -19.77 -4.06
C GLN A 103 8.78 -20.06 -2.56
N PRO A 104 8.55 -21.32 -2.16
CA PRO A 104 8.70 -21.74 -0.78
C PRO A 104 10.18 -21.76 -0.38
N ILE A 105 10.45 -21.29 0.83
CA ILE A 105 11.79 -21.29 1.41
C ILE A 105 11.73 -21.76 2.86
N ASP A 106 12.72 -22.52 3.29
CA ASP A 106 12.82 -22.99 4.67
C ASP A 106 13.94 -22.21 5.38
N ARG A 107 13.67 -21.70 6.58
CA ARG A 107 14.66 -21.03 7.44
C ARG A 107 14.62 -21.58 8.86
N LEU A 108 15.79 -21.62 9.50
CA LEU A 108 15.90 -21.97 10.91
C LEU A 108 15.64 -20.73 11.76
N PHE A 109 14.59 -20.78 12.58
CA PHE A 109 14.32 -19.81 13.64
C PHE A 109 14.53 -20.48 14.98
N ARG A 110 15.53 -20.01 15.75
CA ARG A 110 15.87 -20.57 17.07
C ARG A 110 16.04 -22.10 17.07
N GLY A 111 16.60 -22.64 15.99
CA GLY A 111 16.83 -24.09 15.83
C GLY A 111 15.65 -24.89 15.27
N LEU A 112 14.48 -24.27 15.07
CA LEU A 112 13.32 -24.92 14.46
C LEU A 112 13.23 -24.55 12.97
N PRO A 113 13.04 -25.52 12.05
CA PRO A 113 12.77 -25.23 10.66
C PRO A 113 11.37 -24.65 10.53
N VAL A 114 11.28 -23.42 10.05
CA VAL A 114 10.03 -22.76 9.70
C VAL A 114 9.98 -22.63 8.19
N ARG A 115 8.85 -23.01 7.59
CA ARG A 115 8.59 -22.80 6.17
C ARG A 115 7.99 -21.43 5.95
N GLY A 116 8.56 -20.69 5.02
CA GLY A 116 8.09 -19.38 4.59
C GLY A 116 7.98 -19.31 3.08
N LEU A 117 7.67 -18.11 2.59
CA LEU A 117 7.57 -17.80 1.18
C LEU A 117 8.46 -16.60 0.86
N GLN A 118 9.11 -16.66 -0.30
CA GLN A 118 9.85 -15.55 -0.85
C GLN A 118 9.19 -15.10 -2.15
N THR A 119 8.69 -13.88 -2.16
CA THR A 119 8.17 -13.23 -3.37
C THR A 119 9.22 -12.31 -3.95
N THR A 120 9.50 -12.47 -5.24
CA THR A 120 10.34 -11.57 -6.02
C THR A 120 9.46 -10.78 -6.98
N LEU A 121 9.57 -9.46 -6.95
CA LEU A 121 8.88 -8.54 -7.85
C LEU A 121 9.90 -7.89 -8.78
N TRP A 122 9.56 -7.79 -10.06
CA TRP A 122 10.32 -7.02 -11.03
C TRP A 122 9.51 -5.78 -11.38
N LEU A 123 10.06 -4.61 -11.03
CA LEU A 123 9.39 -3.32 -11.18
C LEU A 123 10.16 -2.42 -12.16
N GLU A 124 9.43 -1.76 -13.04
CA GLU A 124 9.97 -0.70 -13.91
C GLU A 124 9.96 0.64 -13.16
N GLN A 125 11.13 1.21 -12.88
CA GLN A 125 11.24 2.46 -12.11
C GLN A 125 10.66 3.67 -12.86
N SER A 126 10.68 3.67 -14.19
CA SER A 126 10.12 4.73 -15.05
C SER A 126 8.63 5.05 -14.81
N ALA A 127 7.89 4.13 -14.18
CA ALA A 127 6.50 4.34 -13.79
C ALA A 127 6.33 5.11 -12.47
N PHE A 128 7.37 5.16 -11.64
CA PHE A 128 7.41 5.86 -10.36
C PHE A 128 8.06 7.24 -10.54
N GLY A 129 7.74 8.18 -9.65
CA GLY A 129 8.29 9.54 -9.67
C GLY A 129 9.74 9.60 -9.18
N SER A 130 10.18 8.64 -8.37
CA SER A 130 11.57 8.49 -7.94
C SER A 130 11.84 7.07 -7.45
N GLU A 131 13.12 6.74 -7.26
CA GLU A 131 13.55 5.49 -6.62
C GLU A 131 12.96 5.33 -5.22
N GLY A 132 12.90 6.43 -4.45
CA GLY A 132 12.32 6.42 -3.10
C GLY A 132 10.84 6.07 -3.09
N GLU A 133 10.09 6.44 -4.13
CA GLU A 133 8.69 6.06 -4.26
C GLU A 133 8.53 4.56 -4.56
N LEU A 134 9.40 3.99 -5.41
CA LEU A 134 9.46 2.55 -5.67
C LEU A 134 9.81 1.78 -4.39
N TYR A 135 10.81 2.26 -3.63
CA TYR A 135 11.20 1.64 -2.36
C TYR A 135 10.06 1.70 -1.33
N LEU A 136 9.37 2.83 -1.22
CA LEU A 136 8.20 2.96 -0.35
C LEU A 136 7.08 2.00 -0.76
N PHE A 137 6.82 1.89 -2.06
CA PHE A 137 5.84 0.95 -2.60
C PHE A 137 6.20 -0.50 -2.22
N GLY A 138 7.46 -0.91 -2.40
CA GLY A 138 7.95 -2.22 -1.95
C GLY A 138 7.83 -2.43 -0.44
N THR A 139 8.06 -1.39 0.36
CA THR A 139 7.93 -1.45 1.83
C THR A 139 6.48 -1.71 2.27
N VAL A 140 5.52 -1.05 1.62
CA VAL A 140 4.10 -1.30 1.87
C VAL A 140 3.72 -2.71 1.45
N LEU A 141 4.21 -3.17 0.28
CA LEU A 141 3.96 -4.53 -0.19
C LEU A 141 4.54 -5.61 0.73
N ALA A 142 5.73 -5.40 1.30
CA ALA A 142 6.34 -6.35 2.23
C ALA A 142 5.44 -6.57 3.45
N ARG A 143 4.83 -5.50 3.95
CA ARG A 143 3.87 -5.58 5.06
C ARG A 143 2.52 -6.14 4.61
N PHE A 144 2.08 -5.82 3.40
CA PHE A 144 0.86 -6.39 2.84
C PHE A 144 0.96 -7.93 2.75
N PHE A 145 2.02 -8.47 2.16
CA PHE A 145 2.19 -9.92 2.03
C PHE A 145 2.28 -10.66 3.37
N SER A 146 2.78 -10.01 4.43
CA SER A 146 2.85 -10.62 5.75
C SER A 146 1.50 -10.72 6.46
N LEU A 147 0.55 -9.83 6.14
CA LEU A 147 -0.82 -9.92 6.64
C LEU A 147 -1.55 -11.17 6.13
N TYR A 148 -1.21 -11.60 4.92
CA TYR A 148 -1.80 -12.78 4.30
C TYR A 148 -1.03 -14.06 4.66
N ALA A 149 0.25 -13.96 5.04
CA ALA A 149 1.06 -15.13 5.40
C ALA A 149 0.56 -15.73 6.72
N SER A 150 0.57 -17.06 6.83
CA SER A 150 0.09 -17.74 8.04
C SER A 150 0.95 -17.43 9.27
N VAL A 151 0.37 -17.45 10.47
CA VAL A 151 1.06 -17.18 11.74
C VAL A 151 2.28 -18.10 11.95
N ASN A 152 2.22 -19.32 11.42
CA ASN A 152 3.31 -20.30 11.51
C ASN A 152 4.29 -20.21 10.32
N SER A 153 4.22 -19.14 9.53
CA SER A 153 5.03 -18.90 8.35
C SER A 153 5.66 -17.51 8.40
N PHE A 154 6.59 -17.26 7.49
CA PHE A 154 7.16 -15.94 7.29
C PHE A 154 7.16 -15.58 5.80
N HIS A 155 7.17 -14.28 5.53
CA HIS A 155 7.29 -13.75 4.18
C HIS A 155 8.58 -12.96 4.01
N LEU A 156 9.21 -13.14 2.85
CA LEU A 156 10.31 -12.33 2.38
C LEU A 156 9.94 -11.68 1.05
N LEU A 157 10.08 -10.37 0.99
CA LEU A 157 9.96 -9.63 -0.25
C LEU A 157 11.34 -9.26 -0.79
N LYS A 158 11.53 -9.55 -2.08
CA LYS A 158 12.63 -9.07 -2.91
C LYS A 158 12.04 -8.24 -4.04
N VAL A 159 12.56 -7.05 -4.28
CA VAL A 159 12.20 -6.21 -5.43
C VAL A 159 13.44 -6.00 -6.27
N ILE A 160 13.34 -6.31 -7.56
CA ILE A 160 14.35 -6.06 -8.56
C ILE A 160 13.88 -4.89 -9.41
N ASN A 161 14.65 -3.83 -9.41
CA ASN A 161 14.42 -2.68 -10.28
C ASN A 161 15.00 -2.99 -11.66
N LEU A 162 14.15 -2.96 -12.69
CA LEU A 162 14.55 -3.31 -14.05
C LEU A 162 15.44 -2.24 -14.72
N ASP A 163 15.35 -0.99 -14.26
CA ASP A 163 16.03 0.14 -14.91
C ASP A 163 17.50 0.24 -14.48
N ASN A 164 17.77 0.04 -13.19
CA ASN A 164 19.13 0.10 -12.61
C ASN A 164 19.70 -1.26 -12.17
N GLN A 165 18.92 -2.34 -12.27
CA GLN A 165 19.28 -3.71 -11.86
C GLN A 165 19.57 -3.87 -10.36
N GLU A 166 19.17 -2.90 -9.53
CA GLU A 166 19.33 -3.00 -8.09
C GLU A 166 18.29 -3.93 -7.47
N CYS A 167 18.71 -4.58 -6.40
CA CYS A 167 17.91 -5.54 -5.67
C CYS A 167 17.68 -5.04 -4.24
N TYR A 168 16.43 -4.72 -3.92
CA TYR A 168 16.00 -4.40 -2.57
C TYR A 168 15.41 -5.63 -1.90
N GLN A 169 15.82 -5.88 -0.66
CA GLN A 169 15.29 -6.97 0.15
C GLN A 169 14.83 -6.43 1.50
N TRP A 170 13.61 -6.81 1.89
CA TRP A 170 13.06 -6.45 3.18
C TRP A 170 13.36 -7.53 4.22
N PRO A 171 13.47 -7.13 5.51
CA PRO A 171 13.66 -8.10 6.59
C PRO A 171 12.45 -9.04 6.68
N VAL A 172 12.69 -10.24 7.23
CA VAL A 172 11.66 -11.25 7.45
C VAL A 172 10.46 -10.63 8.16
N GLN A 173 9.28 -10.78 7.55
CA GLN A 173 8.02 -10.44 8.18
C GLN A 173 7.34 -11.72 8.64
N THR A 174 7.07 -11.85 9.94
CA THR A 174 6.28 -12.97 10.47
C THR A 174 4.84 -12.86 9.96
N GLY A 175 4.27 -13.98 9.54
CA GLY A 175 2.88 -14.00 9.11
C GLY A 175 1.92 -13.69 10.26
N GLN A 176 0.80 -13.06 9.94
CA GLN A 176 -0.19 -12.61 10.93
C GLN A 176 -1.55 -13.31 10.77
N HIS A 177 -1.71 -14.17 9.76
CA HIS A 177 -2.97 -14.85 9.48
C HIS A 177 -3.10 -16.16 10.28
N ALA A 178 -3.99 -16.20 11.28
CA ALA A 178 -4.24 -17.43 12.04
C ALA A 178 -4.86 -18.49 11.11
N LEU A 179 -4.29 -19.68 11.07
CA LEU A 179 -4.92 -20.82 10.41
C LEU A 179 -6.10 -21.25 11.29
N MET A 180 -7.32 -21.11 10.79
CA MET A 180 -8.54 -21.63 11.42
C MET A 180 -8.84 -23.03 10.92
#